data_AF-A0A8T9MSP4-F1
#
_entry.id   AF-A0A8T9MSP4-F1
#
_cell.length_a   1.000
_cell.length_b   1.000
_cell.length_c   1.000
_cell.angle_alpha   90.00
_cell.angle_beta   90.00
_cell.angle_gamma   90.00
#
_symmetry.space_group_name_H-M   'P 1'
#
loop_
_entity.id
_entity.type
_entity.pdbx_description
1 polymer ?
#
loop_
_entity_poly.entity_id
_entity_poly.type
_entity_poly.pdbx_seq_one_letter_code
_entity_poly.pdbx_strand_id
1 'polypeptide(L)'
;MAGNAEINDENSAAYAAFCAALHAACVWACREIAADGEGATKLLECTVQGAPDARSARAVAKSIISSDLLKAAMFGEDANWGRVLCAIGYTEGDFAADKVSLTLASDKGSVKVCENSAYFPFSEDEAAEVLSAAEIRINVDLHDGTASAQAWGCDLSYDYVKINGDYRS
;
A
#
# COMPACT_ATOMS: atom_id res chain seq x y z
N MET A 1 -33.59 -10.97 -8.20
CA MET A 1 -33.16 -10.30 -6.95
C MET A 1 -33.05 -11.35 -5.85
N ALA A 2 -32.29 -11.07 -4.77
CA ALA A 2 -31.86 -12.07 -3.78
C ALA A 2 -32.97 -12.67 -2.89
N GLY A 3 -34.15 -12.05 -2.80
CA GLY A 3 -35.31 -12.64 -2.10
C GLY A 3 -35.24 -12.61 -0.56
N ASN A 4 -34.23 -11.97 0.02
CA ASN A 4 -34.16 -11.70 1.46
C ASN A 4 -35.16 -10.61 1.88
N ALA A 5 -35.47 -10.56 3.19
CA ALA A 5 -36.19 -9.43 3.77
C ALA A 5 -35.36 -8.14 3.65
N GLU A 6 -36.05 -7.00 3.59
CA GLU A 6 -35.41 -5.70 3.58
C GLU A 6 -34.49 -5.52 4.79
N ILE A 7 -33.29 -4.98 4.55
CA ILE A 7 -32.30 -4.70 5.59
C ILE A 7 -32.51 -3.24 6.02
N ASN A 8 -33.13 -3.03 7.18
CA ASN A 8 -33.50 -1.70 7.69
C ASN A 8 -33.15 -1.45 9.16
N ASP A 9 -32.42 -2.37 9.81
CA ASP A 9 -31.91 -2.23 11.17
C ASP A 9 -30.38 -2.32 11.15
N GLU A 10 -29.71 -1.21 11.47
CA GLU A 10 -28.25 -1.08 11.51
C GLU A 10 -27.58 -1.98 12.56
N ASN A 11 -28.33 -2.43 13.57
CA ASN A 11 -27.81 -3.32 14.61
C ASN A 11 -27.99 -4.80 14.27
N SER A 12 -28.65 -5.11 13.14
CA SER A 12 -28.93 -6.49 12.74
C SER A 12 -27.71 -7.20 12.15
N ALA A 13 -27.65 -8.52 12.34
CA ALA A 13 -26.62 -9.36 11.72
C ALA A 13 -26.67 -9.29 10.18
N ALA A 14 -27.87 -9.10 9.60
CA ALA A 14 -28.04 -8.95 8.16
C ALA A 14 -27.39 -7.66 7.63
N TYR A 15 -27.56 -6.55 8.35
CA TYR A 15 -26.90 -5.28 8.02
C TYR A 15 -25.38 -5.39 8.10
N ALA A 16 -24.86 -5.95 9.20
CA ALA A 16 -23.42 -6.17 9.36
C ALA A 16 -22.84 -7.05 8.23
N ALA A 17 -23.53 -8.14 7.86
CA ALA A 17 -23.12 -9.02 6.76
C ALA A 17 -23.14 -8.30 5.40
N PHE A 18 -24.15 -7.49 5.14
CA PHE A 18 -24.24 -6.69 3.92
C PHE A 18 -23.12 -5.65 3.84
N CYS A 19 -22.87 -4.89 4.90
CA CYS A 19 -21.78 -3.92 4.96
C CYS A 19 -20.41 -4.59 4.74
N ALA A 20 -20.17 -5.75 5.36
CA ALA A 20 -18.94 -6.50 5.15
C ALA A 20 -18.78 -6.95 3.69
N ALA A 21 -19.84 -7.47 3.07
CA ALA A 21 -19.81 -7.87 1.67
C ALA A 21 -19.61 -6.68 0.72
N LEU A 22 -20.30 -5.56 0.97
CA LEU A 22 -20.13 -4.34 0.20
C LEU A 22 -18.72 -3.77 0.33
N HIS A 23 -18.18 -3.72 1.55
CA HIS A 23 -16.81 -3.30 1.80
C HIS A 23 -15.81 -4.18 1.06
N ALA A 24 -15.95 -5.51 1.13
CA ALA A 24 -15.10 -6.44 0.41
C ALA A 24 -15.16 -6.23 -1.11
N ALA A 25 -16.35 -6.01 -1.66
CA ALA A 25 -16.53 -5.71 -3.09
C ALA A 25 -15.87 -4.38 -3.49
N CYS A 26 -16.01 -3.33 -2.67
CA CYS A 26 -15.35 -2.05 -2.89
C CYS A 26 -13.82 -2.17 -2.81
N VAL A 27 -13.27 -2.88 -1.82
CA VAL A 27 -11.83 -3.13 -1.70
C VAL A 27 -11.32 -3.90 -2.91
N TRP A 28 -12.02 -4.95 -3.33
CA TRP A 28 -11.66 -5.69 -4.53
C TRP A 28 -11.62 -4.78 -5.75
N ALA A 29 -12.67 -4.00 -6.01
CA ALA A 29 -12.71 -3.09 -7.15
C ALA A 29 -11.58 -2.04 -7.11
N CYS A 30 -11.24 -1.50 -5.94
CA CYS A 30 -10.11 -0.58 -5.78
C CYS A 30 -8.76 -1.25 -6.10
N ARG A 31 -8.57 -2.51 -5.71
CA ARG A 31 -7.37 -3.29 -6.04
C ARG A 31 -7.26 -3.53 -7.54
N GLU A 32 -8.36 -3.92 -8.20
CA GLU A 32 -8.37 -4.14 -9.65
C GLU A 32 -8.06 -2.84 -10.42
N ILE A 33 -8.64 -1.70 -10.01
CA ILE A 33 -8.34 -0.40 -10.62
C ILE A 33 -6.85 -0.05 -10.48
N ALA A 34 -6.26 -0.32 -9.31
CA ALA A 34 -4.84 -0.08 -9.08
C ALA A 34 -3.96 -1.01 -9.92
N ALA A 35 -4.32 -2.30 -10.02
CA ALA A 35 -3.60 -3.30 -10.81
C ALA A 35 -3.65 -2.99 -12.31
N ASP A 36 -4.75 -2.42 -12.80
CA ASP A 36 -4.96 -1.99 -14.19
C ASP A 36 -4.50 -0.54 -14.45
N GLY A 37 -3.54 -0.05 -13.66
CA GLY A 37 -2.92 1.25 -13.94
C GLY A 37 -2.22 1.23 -15.31
N GLU A 38 -2.21 2.36 -16.01
CA GLU A 38 -1.60 2.44 -17.34
C GLU A 38 -0.12 2.04 -17.32
N GLY A 39 0.22 0.96 -18.01
CA GLY A 39 1.58 0.41 -18.02
C GLY A 39 2.02 -0.24 -16.70
N ALA A 40 1.12 -0.48 -15.75
CA ALA A 40 1.44 -1.14 -14.50
C ALA A 40 1.93 -2.58 -14.74
N THR A 41 2.95 -2.98 -14.00
CA THR A 41 3.46 -4.36 -13.97
C THR A 41 3.28 -5.00 -12.60
N LYS A 42 3.08 -4.19 -11.54
CA LYS A 42 2.92 -4.65 -10.17
C LYS A 42 1.80 -3.88 -9.45
N LEU A 43 0.95 -4.61 -8.75
CA LEU A 43 0.03 -4.06 -7.76
C LEU A 43 0.81 -3.79 -6.46
N LEU A 44 0.64 -2.59 -5.91
CA LEU A 44 1.24 -2.18 -4.66
C LEU A 44 0.13 -2.01 -3.60
N GLU A 45 0.35 -2.60 -2.44
CA GLU A 45 -0.50 -2.45 -1.26
C GLU A 45 0.33 -1.88 -0.11
N CYS A 46 0.02 -0.68 0.35
CA CYS A 46 0.67 -0.07 1.50
C CYS A 46 -0.24 -0.16 2.73
N THR A 47 0.24 -0.82 3.77
CA THR A 47 -0.41 -0.89 5.07
C THR A 47 0.41 -0.08 6.06
N VAL A 48 -0.20 0.92 6.69
CA VAL A 48 0.38 1.68 7.78
C VAL A 48 -0.35 1.30 9.06
N GLN A 49 0.40 0.90 10.08
CA GLN A 49 -0.09 0.62 11.42
C GLN A 49 0.69 1.43 12.46
N GLY A 50 0.22 1.39 13.70
CA GLY A 50 0.88 2.07 14.81
C GLY A 50 0.82 3.60 14.68
N ALA A 51 -0.14 4.16 13.95
CA ALA A 51 -0.31 5.61 13.85
C ALA A 51 -1.10 6.15 15.06
N PRO A 52 -0.93 7.44 15.42
CA PRO A 52 -1.68 8.05 16.53
C PRO A 52 -3.19 8.11 16.27
N ASP A 53 -3.57 8.30 15.00
CA ASP A 53 -4.97 8.35 14.59
C ASP A 53 -5.15 7.90 13.14
N ALA A 54 -6.42 7.63 12.76
CA ALA A 54 -6.76 7.11 11.44
C ALA A 54 -6.53 8.12 10.30
N ARG A 55 -6.52 9.43 10.58
CA ARG A 55 -6.21 10.46 9.57
C ARG A 55 -4.72 10.40 9.24
N SER A 56 -3.85 10.33 10.24
CA SER A 56 -2.41 10.19 10.09
C SER A 56 -2.05 8.90 9.37
N ALA A 57 -2.65 7.76 9.75
CA ALA A 57 -2.44 6.48 9.06
C ALA A 57 -2.79 6.57 7.55
N ARG A 58 -3.95 7.14 7.22
CA ARG A 58 -4.39 7.32 5.82
C ARG A 58 -3.48 8.25 5.05
N ALA A 59 -3.06 9.36 5.65
CA ALA A 59 -2.19 10.33 5.02
C ALA A 59 -0.83 9.70 4.68
N VAL A 60 -0.24 8.95 5.61
CA VAL A 60 1.04 8.27 5.40
C VAL A 60 0.92 7.19 4.33
N ALA A 61 -0.10 6.32 4.42
CA ALA A 61 -0.31 5.25 3.42
C ALA A 61 -0.48 5.84 2.01
N LYS A 62 -1.23 6.95 1.91
CA LYS A 62 -1.45 7.64 0.63
C LYS A 62 -0.20 8.34 0.11
N SER A 63 0.61 8.94 0.99
CA SER A 63 1.89 9.55 0.61
C SER A 63 2.84 8.50 0.02
N ILE A 64 3.00 7.36 0.70
CA ILE A 64 3.86 6.25 0.26
C ILE A 64 3.44 5.75 -1.11
N ILE A 65 2.16 5.40 -1.27
CA ILE A 65 1.66 4.79 -2.52
C ILE A 65 1.68 5.75 -3.72
N SER A 66 1.75 7.05 -3.48
CA SER A 66 1.76 8.10 -4.50
C SER A 66 3.17 8.62 -4.81
N SER A 67 4.21 8.07 -4.18
CA SER A 67 5.60 8.46 -4.41
C SER A 67 6.12 7.90 -5.73
N ASP A 68 6.36 8.74 -6.72
CA ASP A 68 6.90 8.33 -8.02
C ASP A 68 8.25 7.61 -7.88
N LEU A 69 9.08 8.05 -6.93
CA LEU A 69 10.35 7.39 -6.62
C LEU A 69 10.09 5.96 -6.12
N LEU A 70 9.16 5.77 -5.19
CA LEU A 70 8.85 4.42 -4.72
C LEU A 70 8.26 3.57 -5.85
N LYS A 71 7.31 4.10 -6.62
CA LYS A 71 6.69 3.41 -7.75
C LYS A 71 7.74 2.95 -8.78
N ALA A 72 8.74 3.78 -9.08
CA ALA A 72 9.85 3.42 -9.96
C ALA A 72 10.80 2.38 -9.33
N ALA A 73 11.02 2.42 -8.00
CA ALA A 73 11.81 1.40 -7.31
C ALA A 73 11.12 0.03 -7.35
N MET A 74 9.79 -0.01 -7.16
CA MET A 74 9.03 -1.26 -7.25
C MET A 74 9.03 -1.82 -8.67
N PHE A 75 8.93 -0.97 -9.70
CA PHE A 75 9.11 -1.39 -11.10
C PHE A 75 10.49 -2.02 -11.32
N GLY A 76 11.54 -1.39 -10.79
CA GLY A 76 12.92 -1.85 -10.90
C GLY A 76 13.31 -2.97 -9.93
N GLU A 77 12.37 -3.50 -9.15
CA GLU A 77 12.60 -4.54 -8.14
C GLU A 77 13.70 -4.16 -7.12
N ASP A 78 13.79 -2.85 -6.80
CA ASP A 78 14.75 -2.26 -5.87
C ASP A 78 14.12 -2.08 -4.47
N ALA A 79 14.71 -2.72 -3.45
CA ALA A 79 14.27 -2.66 -2.05
C ALA A 79 14.67 -1.35 -1.35
N ASN A 80 14.38 -0.23 -2.00
CA ASN A 80 14.78 1.10 -1.58
C ASN A 80 13.89 1.65 -0.45
N TRP A 81 14.10 1.14 0.76
CA TRP A 81 13.39 1.56 1.97
C TRP A 81 13.52 3.06 2.28
N GLY A 82 14.63 3.68 1.86
CA GLY A 82 14.84 5.12 2.01
C GLY A 82 13.78 5.96 1.28
N ARG A 83 13.27 5.50 0.13
CA ARG A 83 12.18 6.16 -0.60
C ARG A 83 10.85 6.10 0.14
N VAL A 84 10.62 5.05 0.94
CA VAL A 84 9.44 4.94 1.81
C VAL A 84 9.55 5.93 2.97
N LEU A 85 10.70 5.97 3.66
CA LEU A 85 10.92 6.95 4.75
C LEU A 85 10.82 8.40 4.26
N CYS A 86 11.30 8.67 3.05
CA CYS A 86 11.18 9.97 2.41
C CYS A 86 9.71 10.37 2.21
N ALA A 87 8.88 9.45 1.71
CA ALA A 87 7.44 9.68 1.54
C ALA A 87 6.72 9.87 2.89
N ILE A 88 7.11 9.12 3.93
CA ILE A 88 6.61 9.33 5.29
C ILE A 88 6.95 10.76 5.76
N GLY A 89 8.19 11.20 5.57
CA GLY A 89 8.66 12.54 5.99
C GLY A 89 8.00 13.72 5.26
N TYR A 90 7.39 13.51 4.09
CA TYR A 90 6.59 14.52 3.40
C TYR A 90 5.15 14.62 3.89
N THR A 91 4.69 13.66 4.70
CA THR A 91 3.31 13.61 5.14
C THR A 91 3.07 14.64 6.23
N GLU A 92 2.13 15.55 5.99
CA GLU A 92 1.67 16.47 7.03
C GLU A 92 0.98 15.71 8.17
N GLY A 93 1.42 15.94 9.39
CA GLY A 93 0.84 15.32 10.58
C GLY A 93 1.75 15.48 11.80
N ASP A 94 1.18 15.20 12.97
CA ASP A 94 1.92 15.12 14.22
C ASP A 94 2.06 13.64 14.59
N PHE A 95 3.13 13.01 14.08
CA PHE A 95 3.47 11.62 14.37
C PHE A 95 4.99 11.44 14.45
N ALA A 96 5.43 10.49 15.26
CA ALA A 96 6.83 10.15 15.40
C ALA A 96 7.36 9.39 14.17
N ALA A 97 8.42 9.91 13.54
CA ALA A 97 9.05 9.31 12.37
C ALA A 97 10.44 8.70 12.69
N ASP A 98 10.82 8.58 13.96
CA ASP A 98 12.12 8.08 14.43
C ASP A 98 12.10 6.60 14.84
N LYS A 99 10.93 5.97 14.88
CA LYS A 99 10.73 4.56 15.29
C LYS A 99 10.18 3.67 14.18
N VAL A 100 10.18 4.15 12.94
CA VAL A 100 9.51 3.47 11.83
C VAL A 100 10.13 2.10 11.57
N SER A 101 9.28 1.11 11.38
CA SER A 101 9.68 -0.21 10.86
C SER A 101 9.05 -0.45 9.50
N LEU A 102 9.81 -1.07 8.59
CA LEU A 102 9.34 -1.39 7.23
C LEU A 102 9.65 -2.84 6.87
N THR A 103 8.62 -3.54 6.40
CA THR A 103 8.73 -4.87 5.81
C THR A 103 8.12 -4.87 4.42
N LEU A 104 8.88 -5.34 3.43
CA LEU A 104 8.38 -5.63 2.09
C LEU A 104 7.99 -7.10 2.03
N ALA A 105 6.84 -7.42 1.44
CA ALA A 105 6.34 -8.80 1.37
C ALA A 105 5.58 -9.07 0.09
N SER A 106 5.50 -10.33 -0.29
CA SER A 106 4.70 -10.82 -1.42
C SER A 106 4.26 -12.25 -1.16
N ASP A 107 3.71 -12.94 -2.14
CA ASP A 107 3.45 -14.38 -2.07
C ASP A 107 4.74 -15.22 -2.03
N LYS A 108 5.88 -14.63 -2.39
CA LYS A 108 7.20 -15.28 -2.39
C LYS A 108 7.98 -15.13 -1.07
N GLY A 109 7.53 -14.30 -0.14
CA GLY A 109 8.18 -14.14 1.15
C GLY A 109 8.00 -12.77 1.78
N SER A 110 8.87 -12.45 2.74
CA SER A 110 8.91 -11.14 3.39
C SER A 110 10.31 -10.79 3.87
N VAL A 111 10.69 -9.54 3.71
CA VAL A 111 11.99 -9.00 4.11
C VAL A 111 11.81 -7.71 4.91
N LYS A 112 12.35 -7.67 6.14
CA LYS A 112 12.43 -6.44 6.93
C LYS A 112 13.63 -5.63 6.45
N VAL A 113 13.41 -4.38 6.09
CA VAL A 113 14.43 -3.51 5.46
C VAL A 113 14.74 -2.27 6.30
N CYS A 114 13.86 -1.93 7.24
CA CYS A 114 14.05 -0.81 8.16
C CYS A 114 13.54 -1.14 9.57
N GLU A 115 14.29 -0.73 10.59
CA GLU A 115 13.92 -0.80 12.00
C GLU A 115 14.40 0.49 12.69
N ASN A 116 13.54 1.09 13.52
CA ASN A 116 13.82 2.37 14.19
C ASN A 116 14.33 3.45 13.23
N SER A 117 13.67 3.59 12.08
CA SER A 117 14.00 4.56 11.03
C SER A 117 15.44 4.47 10.51
N ALA A 118 16.08 3.31 10.66
CA ALA A 118 17.43 3.02 10.21
C ALA A 118 17.48 1.74 9.36
N TYR A 119 18.59 1.55 8.66
CA TYR A 119 18.86 0.33 7.90
C TYR A 119 18.78 -0.89 8.82
N PHE A 120 18.02 -1.90 8.40
CA PHE A 120 18.05 -3.22 8.99
C PHE A 120 18.80 -4.18 8.06
N PRO A 121 19.80 -4.95 8.49
CA PRO A 121 20.48 -5.91 7.63
C PRO A 121 19.53 -6.93 7.01
N PHE A 122 19.52 -7.04 5.67
CA PHE A 122 18.69 -7.99 4.93
C PHE A 122 19.45 -8.61 3.75
N SER A 123 18.91 -9.70 3.21
CA SER A 123 19.43 -10.35 2.00
C SER A 123 18.86 -9.69 0.75
N GLU A 124 19.74 -9.14 -0.09
CA GLU A 124 19.34 -8.57 -1.39
C GLU A 124 18.70 -9.62 -2.31
N ASP A 125 19.13 -10.88 -2.22
CA ASP A 125 18.54 -11.97 -3.01
C ASP A 125 17.10 -12.27 -2.56
N GLU A 126 16.83 -12.28 -1.25
CA GLU A 126 15.48 -12.46 -0.72
C GLU A 126 14.58 -11.27 -1.06
N ALA A 127 15.14 -10.05 -1.00
CA ALA A 127 14.44 -8.84 -1.41
C ALA A 127 14.06 -8.85 -2.88
N ALA A 128 14.99 -9.23 -3.77
CA ALA A 128 14.73 -9.39 -5.20
C ALA A 128 13.67 -10.47 -5.45
N GLU A 129 13.73 -11.61 -4.74
CA GLU A 129 12.72 -12.65 -4.83
C GLU A 129 11.33 -12.12 -4.44
N VAL A 130 11.22 -11.40 -3.32
CA VAL A 130 9.97 -10.76 -2.88
C VAL A 130 9.44 -9.79 -3.93
N LEU A 131 10.30 -8.90 -4.44
CA LEU A 131 9.93 -7.83 -5.36
C LEU A 131 9.66 -8.32 -6.79
N SER A 132 10.13 -9.52 -7.16
CA SER A 132 9.80 -10.17 -8.44
C SER A 132 8.34 -10.63 -8.55
N ALA A 133 7.56 -10.53 -7.47
CA ALA A 133 6.13 -10.83 -7.51
C ALA A 133 5.33 -9.73 -8.21
N ALA A 134 4.12 -10.09 -8.66
CA ALA A 134 3.18 -9.14 -9.26
C ALA A 134 2.42 -8.31 -8.21
N GLU A 135 2.33 -8.81 -6.96
CA GLU A 135 1.74 -8.06 -5.85
C GLU A 135 2.78 -7.84 -4.76
N ILE A 136 3.04 -6.58 -4.42
CA ILE A 136 3.98 -6.18 -3.36
C ILE A 136 3.23 -5.49 -2.23
N ARG A 137 3.45 -5.97 -1.01
CA ARG A 137 2.94 -5.41 0.24
C ARG A 137 4.04 -4.62 0.95
N ILE A 138 3.77 -3.34 1.19
CA ILE A 138 4.64 -2.37 1.86
C ILE A 138 4.05 -2.14 3.25
N ASN A 139 4.58 -2.85 4.25
CA ASN A 139 4.05 -2.82 5.61
C ASN A 139 4.90 -1.89 6.48
N VAL A 140 4.28 -0.82 6.96
CA VAL A 140 4.90 0.23 7.78
C VAL A 140 4.28 0.22 9.17
N ASP A 141 5.12 0.25 10.20
CA ASP A 141 4.70 0.49 11.57
C ASP A 141 5.35 1.78 12.09
N LEU A 142 4.53 2.75 12.52
CA LEU A 142 5.00 4.02 13.06
C LEU A 142 5.32 3.95 14.56
N HIS A 143 4.84 2.93 15.28
CA HIS A 143 5.05 2.76 16.73
C HIS A 143 4.63 3.98 17.59
N ASP A 144 3.59 4.68 17.17
CA ASP A 144 3.12 5.96 17.73
C ASP A 144 1.61 5.96 18.07
N GLY A 145 0.99 4.77 18.08
CA GLY A 145 -0.42 4.60 18.43
C GLY A 145 -0.97 3.23 18.03
N THR A 146 -2.27 3.17 17.75
CA THR A 146 -2.99 1.91 17.42
C THR A 146 -3.79 1.99 16.12
N ALA A 147 -3.84 3.17 15.48
CA ALA A 147 -4.59 3.34 14.26
C ALA A 147 -3.86 2.73 13.07
N SER A 148 -4.62 2.31 12.07
CA SER A 148 -4.12 1.74 10.83
C SER A 148 -4.92 2.20 9.62
N ALA A 149 -4.29 2.12 8.46
CA ALA A 149 -4.91 2.38 7.17
C ALA A 149 -4.21 1.59 6.07
N GLN A 150 -4.92 1.36 4.98
CA GLN A 150 -4.41 0.71 3.80
C GLN A 150 -4.67 1.55 2.55
N ALA A 151 -3.74 1.53 1.61
CA ALA A 151 -3.86 2.21 0.32
C ALA A 151 -3.29 1.32 -0.80
N TRP A 152 -3.88 1.43 -2.00
CA TRP A 152 -3.47 0.66 -3.18
C TRP A 152 -3.01 1.59 -4.30
N GLY A 153 -2.09 1.09 -5.11
CA GLY A 153 -1.58 1.73 -6.31
C GLY A 153 -0.79 0.73 -7.15
N CYS A 154 0.00 1.23 -8.09
CA CYS A 154 0.85 0.41 -8.96
C CYS A 154 2.26 0.97 -9.00
N ASP A 155 3.17 0.27 -9.69
CA ASP A 155 4.50 0.77 -10.04
C ASP A 155 4.46 1.88 -11.12
N LEU A 156 5.63 2.40 -11.50
CA LEU A 156 5.80 3.42 -12.55
C LEU A 156 6.78 2.89 -13.59
N SER A 157 6.25 2.42 -14.72
CA SER A 157 7.02 1.78 -15.79
C SER A 157 7.30 2.71 -16.97
N TYR A 158 8.09 2.23 -17.93
CA TYR A 158 8.29 2.90 -19.21
C TYR A 158 7.00 2.98 -20.04
N ASP A 159 6.12 1.98 -19.96
CA ASP A 159 4.89 1.95 -20.74
C ASP A 159 3.90 3.03 -20.30
N TYR A 160 3.89 3.40 -19.01
CA TYR A 160 3.14 4.57 -18.55
C TYR A 160 3.53 5.84 -19.33
N VAL A 161 4.83 6.08 -19.46
CA VAL A 161 5.38 7.25 -20.18
C VAL A 161 5.07 7.16 -21.67
N LYS A 162 5.18 5.97 -22.26
CA LYS A 162 4.86 5.74 -23.68
C LYS A 162 3.37 6.00 -23.97
N ILE A 163 2.48 5.41 -23.20
CA ILE A 163 1.01 5.57 -23.36
C ILE A 163 0.61 7.04 -23.29
N ASN A 164 1.14 7.76 -22.30
CA ASN A 164 0.77 9.16 -22.06
C ASN A 164 1.55 10.17 -22.91
N GLY A 165 2.76 9.81 -23.36
CA GLY A 165 3.59 10.64 -24.24
C GLY A 165 3.17 10.57 -25.71
N ASP A 166 2.68 9.40 -26.17
CA ASP A 166 2.33 9.16 -27.57
C ASP A 166 0.82 9.27 -27.84
N TYR A 167 0.00 9.63 -26.85
CA TYR A 167 -1.46 9.61 -26.94
C TYR A 167 -2.06 10.48 -28.07
N ARG A 168 -1.31 11.47 -28.57
CA ARG A 168 -1.74 12.41 -29.62
C ARG A 168 -0.72 12.55 -30.76
N SER A 169 0.20 11.60 -30.88
CA SER A 169 1.28 11.57 -31.88
C SER A 169 0.89 10.79 -33.14
#